data_AF-A0A847MK07-F1
#
_entry.id   AF-A0A847MK07-F1
#
_cell.length_a   1.000
_cell.length_b   1.000
_cell.length_c   1.000
_cell.angle_alpha   90.00
_cell.angle_beta   90.00
_cell.angle_gamma   90.00
#
_symmetry.space_group_name_H-M   'P 1'
#
loop_
_entity.id
_entity.type
_entity.pdbx_description
1 polymer ?
#
loop_
_entity_poly.entity_id
_entity_poly.type
_entity_poly.pdbx_seq_one_letter_code
_entity_poly.pdbx_strand_id
1 'polypeptide(L)'
;MFPESSFWLIIGIAWFTALAPFFTEKSFVFVPWRQEGESKTTPIWLIVCRAFAQWFLLIYAASVMSNSLNQSYQLLAFVASLVLFALPVFTVSKQVPVKIFAVRLFELLAFFFFTGGIGFAIESFYANAHPQQWQFYAVALCLYIVLAYPGFVIRHLFKNRYNRRIVAQTQVDND
;
A
#
# COMPACT_ATOMS: atom_id res chain seq x y z
N MET A 1 18.57 22.98 -8.23
CA MET A 1 19.27 21.70 -8.53
C MET A 1 18.79 20.70 -7.50
N PHE A 2 18.18 19.60 -7.93
CA PHE A 2 17.72 18.56 -7.00
C PHE A 2 18.91 18.00 -6.22
N PRO A 3 18.87 17.94 -4.87
CA PRO A 3 19.88 17.25 -4.10
C PRO A 3 19.91 15.77 -4.49
N GLU A 4 21.10 15.19 -4.69
CA GLU A 4 21.21 13.76 -4.98
C GLU A 4 20.56 12.88 -3.89
N SER A 5 20.52 13.39 -2.65
CA SER A 5 19.86 12.74 -1.52
C SER A 5 18.35 12.57 -1.69
N SER A 6 17.66 13.46 -2.42
CA SER A 6 16.21 13.39 -2.62
C SER A 6 15.80 12.16 -3.45
N PHE A 7 16.61 11.78 -4.44
CA PHE A 7 16.34 10.59 -5.26
C PHE A 7 16.45 9.31 -4.43
N TRP A 8 17.51 9.17 -3.64
CA TRP A 8 17.71 8.03 -2.75
C TRP A 8 16.61 7.93 -1.67
N LEU A 9 16.14 9.07 -1.15
CA LEU A 9 15.02 9.10 -0.21
C LEU A 9 13.73 8.55 -0.83
N ILE A 10 13.37 8.99 -2.05
CA ILE A 10 12.16 8.50 -2.73
C ILE A 10 12.28 7.00 -3.02
N ILE A 11 13.44 6.54 -3.49
CA ILE A 11 13.69 5.12 -3.75
C ILE A 11 13.58 4.30 -2.47
N GLY A 12 14.16 4.77 -1.36
CA GLY A 12 14.08 4.11 -0.06
C GLY A 12 12.65 4.01 0.46
N ILE A 13 11.88 5.11 0.35
CA ILE A 13 10.45 5.13 0.72
C ILE A 13 9.65 4.19 -0.18
N ALA A 14 9.90 4.20 -1.50
CA ALA A 14 9.21 3.34 -2.45
C ALA A 14 9.46 1.86 -2.15
N TRP A 15 10.72 1.49 -1.90
CA TRP A 15 11.09 0.11 -1.55
C TRP A 15 10.43 -0.33 -0.22
N PHE A 16 10.49 0.51 0.81
CA PHE A 16 9.90 0.18 2.10
C PHE A 16 8.37 0.03 2.04
N THR A 17 7.69 0.97 1.37
CA THR A 17 6.24 0.94 1.20
C THR A 17 5.78 -0.21 0.30
N ALA A 18 6.56 -0.59 -0.72
CA ALA A 18 6.28 -1.74 -1.58
C ALA A 18 6.36 -3.07 -0.82
N LEU A 19 7.23 -3.16 0.20
CA LEU A 19 7.39 -4.34 1.05
C LEU A 19 6.36 -4.43 2.17
N ALA A 20 5.93 -3.29 2.72
CA ALA A 20 4.99 -3.20 3.83
C ALA A 20 3.73 -4.10 3.73
N PRO A 21 3.00 -4.19 2.59
CA PRO A 21 1.80 -5.02 2.49
C PRO A 21 2.09 -6.53 2.56
N PHE A 22 3.31 -6.96 2.25
CA PHE A 22 3.68 -8.38 2.28
C PHE A 22 4.21 -8.83 3.63
N PHE A 23 4.91 -7.98 4.38
CA PHE A 23 5.41 -8.34 5.70
C PHE A 23 4.33 -8.32 6.79
N THR A 24 3.29 -7.50 6.62
CA THR A 24 2.26 -7.31 7.64
C THR A 24 1.04 -8.19 7.42
N GLU A 25 0.52 -8.78 8.49
CA GLU A 25 -0.74 -9.54 8.44
C GLU A 25 -1.98 -8.63 8.58
N LYS A 26 -1.77 -7.35 8.92
CA LYS A 26 -2.82 -6.34 9.16
C LYS A 26 -3.23 -5.60 7.89
N SER A 27 -4.53 -5.38 7.68
CA SER A 27 -5.04 -4.63 6.52
C SER A 27 -4.71 -3.15 6.64
N PHE A 28 -4.01 -2.56 5.67
CA PHE A 28 -3.69 -1.12 5.63
C PHE A 28 -4.71 -0.28 4.84
N VAL A 29 -5.60 -0.94 4.11
CA VAL A 29 -6.62 -0.29 3.29
C VAL A 29 -7.95 -1.00 3.49
N PHE A 30 -9.05 -0.24 3.51
CA PHE A 30 -10.38 -0.79 3.44
C PHE A 30 -10.70 -1.28 2.05
N VAL A 31 -11.25 -2.48 2.02
CA VAL A 31 -11.45 -3.26 0.82
C VAL A 31 -12.95 -3.33 0.54
N PRO A 32 -13.41 -3.26 -0.73
CA PRO A 32 -14.84 -3.24 -1.03
C PRO A 32 -15.57 -4.57 -0.79
N TRP A 33 -14.84 -5.67 -0.54
CA TRP A 33 -15.45 -6.95 -0.18
C TRP A 33 -15.21 -7.29 1.30
N ARG A 34 -16.13 -8.09 1.84
CA ARG A 34 -16.09 -8.56 3.22
C ARG A 34 -14.89 -9.48 3.47
N GLN A 35 -14.09 -9.19 4.49
CA GLN A 35 -12.95 -10.03 4.87
C GLN A 35 -13.37 -11.19 5.78
N GLU A 36 -12.66 -12.32 5.72
CA GLU A 36 -12.90 -13.49 6.57
C GLU A 36 -12.63 -13.14 8.04
N GLY A 37 -13.69 -12.92 8.82
CA GLY A 37 -13.65 -12.47 10.21
C GLY A 37 -14.38 -11.13 10.45
N GLU A 38 -14.97 -10.51 9.44
CA GLU A 38 -15.91 -9.41 9.69
C GLU A 38 -17.26 -9.97 10.17
N SER A 39 -17.86 -9.35 11.20
CA SER A 39 -19.15 -9.79 11.74
C SER A 39 -20.19 -9.92 10.62
N LYS A 40 -20.98 -11.00 10.65
CA LYS A 40 -22.01 -11.24 9.63
C LYS A 40 -23.05 -10.12 9.56
N THR A 41 -23.17 -9.31 10.62
CA THR A 41 -24.18 -8.27 10.81
C THR A 41 -23.94 -6.96 10.05
N THR A 42 -22.73 -6.67 9.57
CA THR A 42 -22.47 -5.40 8.86
C THR A 42 -23.05 -5.42 7.44
N PRO A 43 -23.94 -4.50 7.05
CA PRO A 43 -24.47 -4.51 5.69
C PRO A 43 -23.35 -4.26 4.66
N ILE A 44 -23.35 -5.00 3.56
CA ILE A 44 -22.32 -4.94 2.50
C ILE A 44 -22.18 -3.51 1.95
N TRP A 45 -23.28 -2.77 1.85
CA TRP A 45 -23.27 -1.39 1.38
C TRP A 45 -22.40 -0.46 2.26
N LEU A 46 -22.41 -0.63 3.59
CA LEU A 46 -21.54 0.17 4.48
C LEU A 46 -20.06 -0.18 4.31
N ILE A 47 -19.72 -1.43 4.02
CA ILE A 47 -18.34 -1.86 3.75
C ILE A 47 -17.84 -1.19 2.47
N VAL A 48 -18.66 -1.26 1.42
CA VAL A 48 -18.38 -0.67 0.11
C VAL A 48 -18.25 0.85 0.22
N CYS A 49 -19.20 1.53 0.88
CA CYS A 49 -19.14 2.98 1.08
C CYS A 49 -17.92 3.41 1.89
N ARG A 50 -17.59 2.69 2.97
CA ARG A 50 -16.39 2.97 3.78
C ARG A 50 -15.10 2.77 2.97
N ALA A 51 -15.03 1.72 2.16
CA ALA A 51 -13.89 1.47 1.29
C ALA A 51 -13.74 2.58 0.24
N PHE A 52 -14.80 2.89 -0.51
CA PHE A 52 -14.77 3.97 -1.50
C PHE A 52 -14.45 5.33 -0.87
N ALA A 53 -15.00 5.64 0.30
CA ALA A 53 -14.68 6.87 1.02
C ALA A 53 -13.19 6.95 1.38
N GLN A 54 -12.60 5.86 1.89
CA GLN A 54 -11.16 5.87 2.19
C GLN A 54 -10.32 6.04 0.91
N TRP A 55 -10.63 5.30 -0.16
CA TRP A 55 -9.92 5.40 -1.42
C TRP A 55 -10.01 6.81 -2.01
N PHE A 56 -11.20 7.40 -1.99
CA PHE A 56 -11.43 8.77 -2.43
C PHE A 56 -10.63 9.77 -1.59
N LEU A 57 -10.61 9.61 -0.27
CA LEU A 57 -9.82 10.47 0.63
C LEU A 57 -8.31 10.31 0.44
N LEU A 58 -7.82 9.09 0.15
CA LEU A 58 -6.39 8.87 -0.16
C LEU A 58 -6.00 9.51 -1.48
N ILE A 59 -6.83 9.38 -2.52
CA ILE A 59 -6.62 10.05 -3.82
C ILE A 59 -6.68 11.57 -3.64
N TYR A 60 -7.65 12.07 -2.88
CA TYR A 60 -7.75 13.49 -2.57
C TYR A 60 -6.51 13.99 -1.82
N ALA A 61 -6.06 13.30 -0.78
CA ALA A 61 -4.84 13.65 -0.04
C ALA A 61 -3.59 13.65 -0.95
N ALA A 62 -3.45 12.64 -1.82
CA ALA A 62 -2.36 12.58 -2.80
C ALA A 62 -2.43 13.73 -3.82
N SER A 63 -3.64 14.09 -4.28
CA SER A 63 -3.83 15.24 -5.18
C SER A 63 -3.49 16.56 -4.49
N VAL A 64 -3.82 16.72 -3.21
CA VAL A 64 -3.46 17.90 -2.42
C VAL A 64 -1.94 17.97 -2.21
N MET A 65 -1.26 16.85 -2.00
CA MET A 65 0.21 16.79 -1.96
C MET A 65 0.86 17.16 -3.29
N SER A 66 0.24 16.81 -4.42
CA SER A 66 0.73 17.14 -5.76
C SER A 66 0.54 18.62 -6.15
N ASN A 67 -0.36 19.34 -5.48
CA ASN A 67 -0.62 20.74 -5.79
C ASN A 67 0.39 21.65 -5.08
N SER A 68 0.81 22.71 -5.76
CA SER A 68 1.72 23.75 -5.25
C SER A 68 1.01 24.75 -4.32
N LEU A 69 0.06 24.27 -3.51
CA LEU A 69 -0.58 25.06 -2.47
C LEU A 69 0.37 25.21 -1.26
N ASN A 70 0.04 26.09 -0.32
CA ASN A 70 0.88 26.39 0.86
C ASN A 70 1.46 25.11 1.52
N GLN A 71 2.72 25.19 1.94
CA GLN A 71 3.47 24.09 2.59
C GLN A 71 2.72 23.44 3.77
N SER A 72 1.91 24.22 4.50
CA SER A 72 1.06 23.73 5.59
C SER A 72 0.03 22.70 5.14
N TYR A 73 -0.59 22.87 3.97
CA TYR A 73 -1.57 21.92 3.44
C TYR A 73 -0.92 20.62 2.96
N GLN A 74 0.30 20.68 2.43
CA GLN A 74 1.06 19.48 2.04
C GLN A 74 1.44 18.63 3.26
N LEU A 75 1.91 19.28 4.34
CA LEU A 75 2.19 18.60 5.61
C LEU A 75 0.92 17.99 6.22
N LEU A 76 -0.19 18.74 6.21
CA LEU A 76 -1.48 18.25 6.71
C LEU A 76 -1.97 17.05 5.89
N ALA A 77 -1.86 17.10 4.56
CA ALA A 77 -2.22 15.99 3.67
C ALA A 77 -1.33 14.76 3.90
N PHE A 78 -0.02 14.94 4.13
CA PHE A 78 0.89 13.86 4.50
C PHE A 78 0.46 13.21 5.82
N VAL A 79 0.23 14.00 6.87
CA VAL A 79 -0.25 13.48 8.17
C VAL A 79 -1.61 12.79 8.03
N ALA A 80 -2.54 13.40 7.28
CA ALA A 80 -3.86 12.84 7.02
C ALA A 80 -3.77 11.48 6.31
N SER A 81 -2.90 11.34 5.31
CA SER A 81 -2.70 10.06 4.62
C SER A 81 -2.15 8.97 5.54
N LEU A 82 -1.19 9.29 6.43
CA LEU A 82 -0.69 8.34 7.44
C LEU A 82 -1.81 7.91 8.41
N VAL A 83 -2.65 8.86 8.84
CA VAL A 83 -3.81 8.57 9.68
C VAL A 83 -4.81 7.67 8.93
N LEU A 84 -5.11 7.98 7.67
CA LEU A 84 -6.01 7.18 6.82
C LEU A 84 -5.50 5.75 6.63
N PHE A 85 -4.19 5.53 6.48
CA PHE A 85 -3.59 4.19 6.46
C PHE A 85 -3.61 3.48 7.82
N ALA A 86 -3.61 4.22 8.92
CA ALA A 86 -3.67 3.66 10.28
C ALA A 86 -5.10 3.23 10.70
N LEU A 87 -6.15 3.91 10.23
CA LEU A 87 -7.55 3.58 10.53
C LEU A 87 -7.92 2.09 10.32
N PRO A 88 -7.63 1.45 9.17
CA PRO A 88 -7.95 0.02 8.96
C PRO A 88 -7.16 -0.92 9.87
N VAL A 89 -5.96 -0.50 10.29
CA VAL A 89 -5.11 -1.25 11.24
C VAL A 89 -5.74 -1.30 12.63
N PHE A 90 -6.56 -0.34 13.03
CA PHE A 90 -7.23 -0.36 14.34
C PHE A 90 -8.64 -0.94 14.28
N THR A 91 -9.37 -0.70 13.18
CA THR A 91 -10.80 -1.03 13.09
C THR A 91 -11.08 -2.45 12.59
N VAL A 92 -10.28 -2.99 11.66
CA VAL A 92 -10.52 -4.29 11.01
C VAL A 92 -9.51 -5.35 11.46
N SER A 93 -8.38 -4.93 12.04
CA SER A 93 -7.23 -5.80 12.33
C SER A 93 -7.43 -6.91 13.37
N LYS A 94 -8.58 -7.00 14.05
CA LYS A 94 -8.78 -8.04 15.06
C LYS A 94 -9.11 -9.42 14.45
N GLN A 95 -9.44 -9.50 13.14
CA GLN A 95 -10.10 -10.70 12.60
C GLN A 95 -9.77 -11.01 11.12
N VAL A 96 -8.50 -11.18 10.71
CA VAL A 96 -8.20 -11.71 9.35
C VAL A 96 -7.09 -12.76 9.39
N PRO A 97 -7.40 -14.06 9.48
CA PRO A 97 -6.39 -15.13 9.54
C PRO A 97 -5.71 -15.38 8.19
N VAL A 98 -6.35 -15.01 7.06
CA VAL A 98 -5.80 -15.21 5.70
C VAL A 98 -6.17 -14.02 4.80
N LYS A 99 -5.20 -13.18 4.45
CA LYS A 99 -5.38 -12.13 3.43
C LYS A 99 -5.38 -12.74 2.02
N ILE A 100 -6.47 -12.55 1.28
CA ILE A 100 -6.59 -12.84 -0.15
C ILE A 100 -5.55 -12.03 -0.93
N PHE A 101 -4.99 -12.62 -2.00
CA PHE A 101 -4.00 -11.97 -2.86
C PHE A 101 -4.48 -10.60 -3.38
N ALA A 102 -5.74 -10.50 -3.78
CA ALA A 102 -6.36 -9.26 -4.22
C ALA A 102 -6.27 -8.14 -3.17
N VAL A 103 -6.38 -8.43 -1.86
CA VAL A 103 -6.27 -7.39 -0.81
C VAL A 103 -4.90 -6.74 -0.90
N ARG A 104 -3.85 -7.56 -1.04
CA ARG A 104 -2.46 -7.10 -1.07
C ARG A 104 -2.17 -6.30 -2.32
N LEU A 105 -2.77 -6.66 -3.46
CA LEU A 105 -2.65 -5.89 -4.68
C LEU A 105 -3.27 -4.50 -4.52
N PHE A 106 -4.46 -4.41 -3.92
CA PHE A 106 -5.09 -3.13 -3.61
C PHE A 106 -4.27 -2.30 -2.60
N GLU A 107 -3.70 -2.92 -1.57
CA GLU A 107 -2.79 -2.23 -0.63
C GLU A 107 -1.55 -1.70 -1.33
N LEU A 108 -0.91 -2.51 -2.20
CA LEU A 108 0.24 -2.11 -2.99
C LEU A 108 -0.09 -0.90 -3.88
N LEU A 109 -1.25 -0.93 -4.54
CA LEU A 109 -1.71 0.14 -5.41
C LEU A 109 -1.98 1.43 -4.63
N ALA A 110 -2.52 1.34 -3.41
CA ALA A 110 -2.69 2.49 -2.53
C ALA A 110 -1.34 3.07 -2.08
N PHE A 111 -0.37 2.24 -1.70
CA PHE A 111 0.98 2.69 -1.36
C PHE A 111 1.71 3.28 -2.57
N PHE A 112 1.49 2.79 -3.78
CA PHE A 112 2.02 3.38 -5.00
C PHE A 112 1.55 4.84 -5.18
N PHE A 113 0.24 5.11 -5.04
CA PHE A 113 -0.27 6.48 -5.10
C PHE A 113 0.27 7.36 -3.98
N PHE A 114 0.47 6.81 -2.79
CA PHE A 114 1.07 7.53 -1.67
C PHE A 114 2.53 7.91 -1.95
N THR A 115 3.36 6.96 -2.39
CA THR A 115 4.75 7.23 -2.77
C THR A 115 4.84 8.20 -3.95
N GLY A 116 3.95 8.07 -4.95
CA GLY A 116 3.84 9.02 -6.05
C GLY A 116 3.52 10.43 -5.57
N GLY A 117 2.56 10.58 -4.67
CA GLY A 117 2.21 11.87 -4.04
C GLY A 117 3.37 12.50 -3.27
N ILE A 118 4.19 11.69 -2.57
CA ILE A 118 5.42 12.16 -1.93
C ILE A 118 6.44 12.64 -2.98
N GLY A 119 6.62 11.88 -4.07
CA GLY A 119 7.52 12.26 -5.17
C GLY A 119 7.13 13.60 -5.78
N PHE A 120 5.85 13.81 -6.10
CA PHE A 120 5.34 15.08 -6.63
C PHE A 120 5.44 16.23 -5.64
N ALA A 121 5.19 15.99 -4.35
CA ALA A 121 5.38 17.01 -3.32
C ALA A 121 6.84 17.48 -3.30
N ILE A 122 7.80 16.55 -3.28
CA ILE A 122 9.24 16.86 -3.32
C ILE A 122 9.60 17.60 -4.63
N GLU A 123 9.08 17.15 -5.77
CA GLU A 123 9.30 17.82 -7.05
C GLU A 123 8.83 19.28 -7.01
N SER A 124 7.64 19.53 -6.48
CA SER A 124 7.07 20.89 -6.34
C SER A 124 7.87 21.81 -5.42
N PHE A 125 8.63 21.26 -4.47
CA PHE A 125 9.49 22.05 -3.58
C PHE A 125 10.78 22.54 -4.28
N TYR A 126 11.35 21.74 -5.18
CA TYR A 126 12.67 22.02 -5.76
C TYR A 126 12.63 22.50 -7.21
N ALA A 127 11.55 22.23 -7.94
CA ALA A 127 11.38 22.60 -9.34
C ALA A 127 9.92 22.88 -9.70
N ASN A 128 9.72 23.53 -10.85
CA ASN A 128 8.39 23.62 -11.44
C ASN A 128 7.98 22.25 -11.96
N ALA A 129 6.77 21.81 -11.63
CA ALA A 129 6.23 20.54 -12.09
C ALA A 129 6.16 20.53 -13.62
N HIS A 130 6.93 19.65 -14.25
CA HIS A 130 6.88 19.47 -15.70
C HIS A 130 5.74 18.54 -16.08
N PRO A 131 4.99 18.82 -17.17
CA PRO A 131 3.91 17.94 -17.61
C PRO A 131 4.49 16.60 -18.09
N GLN A 132 4.33 15.56 -17.27
CA GLN A 132 4.75 14.19 -17.58
C GLN A 132 3.67 13.48 -18.40
N GLN A 133 4.09 12.65 -19.34
CA GLN A 133 3.18 11.85 -20.16
C GLN A 133 2.74 10.57 -19.44
N TRP A 134 1.65 9.95 -19.88
CA TRP A 134 1.10 8.73 -19.25
C TRP A 134 2.12 7.58 -19.13
N GLN A 135 3.08 7.50 -20.04
CA GLN A 135 4.13 6.48 -20.04
C GLN A 135 5.01 6.56 -18.79
N PHE A 136 5.27 7.77 -18.27
CA PHE A 136 6.03 7.94 -17.04
C PHE A 136 5.36 7.21 -15.87
N TYR A 137 4.05 7.38 -15.73
CA TYR A 137 3.26 6.73 -14.69
C TYR A 137 3.20 5.21 -14.86
N ALA A 138 3.10 4.73 -16.11
CA ALA A 138 3.11 3.30 -16.41
C ALA A 138 4.44 2.65 -16.03
N VAL A 139 5.57 3.27 -16.41
CA VAL A 139 6.91 2.77 -16.08
C VAL A 139 7.16 2.83 -14.56
N ALA A 140 6.76 3.90 -13.89
CA ALA A 140 6.85 4.03 -12.44
C ALA A 140 6.07 2.92 -11.72
N LEU A 141 4.86 2.61 -12.18
CA LEU A 141 4.04 1.52 -11.65
C LEU A 141 4.72 0.16 -11.86
N CYS A 142 5.23 -0.12 -13.05
CA CYS A 142 5.96 -1.37 -13.33
C CYS A 142 7.19 -1.52 -12.43
N LEU A 143 7.99 -0.46 -12.28
CA LEU A 143 9.16 -0.46 -11.37
C LEU A 143 8.74 -0.71 -9.92
N TYR A 144 7.65 -0.09 -9.47
CA TYR A 144 7.13 -0.28 -8.12
C TYR A 144 6.68 -1.72 -7.86
N ILE A 145 6.03 -2.36 -8.83
CA ILE A 145 5.66 -3.79 -8.74
C ILE A 145 6.91 -4.67 -8.65
N VAL A 146 7.95 -4.37 -9.41
CA VAL A 146 9.22 -5.13 -9.35
C VAL A 146 9.86 -4.98 -7.97
N LEU A 147 9.85 -3.79 -7.37
CA LEU A 147 10.35 -3.56 -6.01
C LEU A 147 9.56 -4.35 -4.95
N ALA A 148 8.27 -4.62 -5.19
CA ALA A 148 7.43 -5.42 -4.31
C ALA A 148 7.69 -6.94 -4.39
N TYR A 149 8.34 -7.42 -5.46
CA TYR A 149 8.62 -8.83 -5.71
C TYR A 149 9.29 -9.59 -4.55
N PRO A 150 10.35 -9.09 -3.88
CA PRO A 150 10.96 -9.78 -2.73
C PRO A 150 9.95 -10.07 -1.61
N GLY A 151 9.05 -9.14 -1.30
CA GLY A 151 7.98 -9.35 -0.33
C GLY A 151 6.99 -10.43 -0.77
N PHE A 152 6.65 -10.43 -2.06
CA PHE A 152 5.79 -11.45 -2.66
C PHE A 152 6.38 -12.86 -2.52
N VAL A 153 7.65 -13.04 -2.88
CA VAL A 153 8.36 -14.34 -2.83
C VAL A 153 8.44 -14.86 -1.40
N ILE A 154 8.88 -14.03 -0.45
CA ILE A 154 9.06 -14.45 0.95
C ILE A 154 7.76 -15.02 1.52
N ARG A 155 6.63 -14.36 1.25
CA ARG A 155 5.36 -14.78 1.83
C ARG A 155 4.69 -15.91 1.08
N HIS A 156 4.71 -15.93 -0.25
CA HIS A 156 3.97 -16.91 -1.04
C HIS A 156 4.78 -18.16 -1.35
N LEU A 157 6.09 -18.06 -1.55
CA LEU A 157 6.93 -19.23 -1.81
C LEU A 157 7.46 -19.82 -0.49
N PHE A 158 8.07 -19.02 0.40
CA PHE A 158 8.67 -19.56 1.63
C PHE A 158 7.66 -19.78 2.77
N LYS A 159 6.70 -18.87 2.96
CA LYS A 159 5.72 -18.95 4.07
C LYS A 159 4.43 -19.71 3.70
N ASN A 160 4.42 -20.52 2.63
CA ASN A 160 3.24 -21.28 2.26
C ASN A 160 2.98 -22.42 3.25
N ARG A 161 1.79 -22.48 3.86
CA ARG A 161 1.44 -23.53 4.85
C ARG A 161 1.40 -24.93 4.22
N TYR A 162 1.16 -25.02 2.91
CA TYR A 162 1.08 -26.27 2.17
C TYR A 162 2.41 -27.04 2.17
N ASN A 163 3.54 -26.37 1.90
CA ASN A 163 4.86 -27.01 1.93
C ASN A 163 5.26 -27.48 3.33
N ARG A 164 4.87 -26.75 4.38
CA ARG A 164 5.13 -27.19 5.77
C ARG A 164 4.41 -28.48 6.15
N ARG A 165 3.21 -28.72 5.61
CA ARG A 165 2.47 -29.97 5.84
C ARG A 165 3.09 -31.14 5.09
N ILE A 166 3.53 -30.93 3.85
CA ILE A 166 4.20 -31.99 3.07
C ILE A 166 5.51 -32.41 3.73
N VAL A 167 6.35 -31.45 4.13
CA VAL A 167 7.63 -31.74 4.84
C VAL A 167 7.38 -32.49 6.15
N ALA A 168 6.35 -32.11 6.91
CA ALA A 168 5.97 -32.81 8.13
C ALA A 168 5.48 -34.25 7.86
N GLN A 169 4.67 -34.47 6.83
CA GLN A 169 4.22 -35.81 6.46
C GLN A 169 5.37 -36.71 5.98
N THR A 170 6.28 -36.19 5.16
CA THR A 170 7.45 -36.97 4.71
C THR A 170 8.43 -37.32 5.83
N GLN A 171 8.46 -36.58 6.93
CA GLN A 171 9.28 -36.94 8.08
C GLN A 171 8.64 -38.09 8.89
N VAL A 172 7.31 -38.13 8.98
CA VAL A 172 6.57 -39.19 9.70
C VAL A 172 6.60 -40.52 8.94
N ASP A 173 6.62 -40.50 7.61
CA ASP A 173 6.66 -41.73 6.80
C ASP A 173 8.06 -42.40 6.74
N ASN A 174 9.10 -41.74 7.25
CA ASN A 174 10.48 -42.24 7.24
C ASN A 174 10.98 -42.76 8.61
N ASP A 175 10.13 -42.69 9.65
CA ASP A 175 10.34 -43.29 10.98
C ASP A 175 9.52 -44.58 11.14
#